data_AF-A0A804I3U4-F1
#
_entry.id   AF-A0A804I3U4-F1
#
_cell.length_a   1.000
_cell.length_b   1.000
_cell.length_c   1.000
_cell.angle_alpha   90.00
_cell.angle_beta   90.00
_cell.angle_gamma   90.00
#
_symmetry.space_group_name_H-M   'P 1'
#
loop_
_entity.id
_entity.type
_entity.pdbx_description
1 polymer ?
#
loop_
_entity_poly.entity_id
_entity_poly.type
_entity_poly.pdbx_seq_one_letter_code
_entity_poly.pdbx_strand_id
1 'polypeptide(L)'
;MDEFMIGGRNADKLPGADDDGSTAPLPEKVQIGNSPVYRIERKLGKGGFGQVYVGRRTSVTNADDRATSSNALEVAVKFEHRSSKGCNYGPPYEWQVYNTLGGIHGIPRVHYKGRQGDYYIMVMDMLGPSLWDVWNNNSHTMSIEMVACIAIEAISILEKMHPKGYVHGDIKPENFLLGPPGTPEEKKLFLVDLGLATRWKDSGTGQHVEYDQRPDVFRGTVRYASAHAHLGRIGSRRDDLESLAYTLVFLLRGRLPWQGFQGENKGFLVCKKKMATSPESLCSFCPHPFRQFVEYVVNLKFDEEPNYTRCISLFDGLVGPSPDIRPINTDGAQKVGQKRGRLMMEETDEQPKKKVRMGMPATQWISVYNARRPMKQRYHYNVADARIAQHIQKGNEDGLFVNSVASCTNLWALIMDAGTGFTTQVYELSPLFLHKEWIMEQWEKNYYITALAGANNGSSLVVMSRGTPYAQQSYKVSDSFPFKWINKKWKEGFFVTAMATAGTRWAVVMSRNAGFSDQVVELDFLYPSEGIHRRWDSGYRITATAATWDQAAFVLSIPKRKPPDETQETLRTSAFPSQHVKDKWAKNLYISSICYGRTVS
;
A
#
# COMPACT_ATOMS: atom_id res chain seq x y z
N MET A 1 -35.86 -9.01 28.37
CA MET A 1 -36.17 -10.22 29.15
C MET A 1 -35.91 -11.39 28.24
N ASP A 2 -34.71 -11.94 28.33
CA ASP A 2 -34.48 -13.36 28.63
C ASP A 2 -32.96 -13.56 28.64
N GLU A 3 -32.49 -13.93 29.83
CA GLU A 3 -31.11 -13.97 30.27
C GLU A 3 -30.43 -15.28 29.84
N PHE A 4 -29.19 -15.18 29.38
CA PHE A 4 -28.19 -16.21 29.66
C PHE A 4 -26.94 -15.53 30.23
N MET A 5 -26.89 -15.52 31.56
CA MET A 5 -25.74 -15.18 32.38
C MET A 5 -24.67 -16.29 32.29
N ILE A 6 -23.44 -15.93 31.95
CA ILE A 6 -22.25 -16.66 32.42
C ILE A 6 -21.28 -15.61 32.98
N GLY A 7 -21.05 -15.73 34.28
CA GLY A 7 -20.39 -14.74 35.14
C GLY A 7 -18.93 -14.46 34.76
N GLY A 8 -18.59 -13.17 34.81
CA GLY A 8 -17.22 -12.70 34.79
C GLY A 8 -16.55 -12.93 36.14
N ARG A 9 -15.37 -13.56 36.11
CA ARG A 9 -14.34 -13.38 37.14
C ARG A 9 -13.23 -12.52 36.55
N ASN A 10 -13.05 -11.35 37.14
CA ASN A 10 -11.85 -10.55 37.02
C ASN A 10 -10.65 -11.38 37.49
N ALA A 11 -9.60 -11.45 36.66
CA ALA A 11 -8.29 -11.90 37.07
C ALA A 11 -7.27 -10.91 36.49
N ASP A 12 -6.55 -10.26 37.40
CA ASP A 12 -5.42 -9.37 37.13
C ASP A 12 -4.41 -10.04 36.19
N LYS A 13 -4.13 -9.39 35.05
CA LYS A 13 -3.07 -9.82 34.13
C LYS A 13 -1.71 -9.40 34.65
N LEU A 14 -0.97 -10.36 35.18
CA LEU A 14 0.49 -10.35 35.26
C LEU A 14 1.12 -10.35 33.86
N PRO A 15 2.31 -9.75 33.68
CA PRO A 15 2.99 -9.67 32.38
C PRO A 15 3.82 -10.94 32.11
N GLY A 16 3.74 -11.45 30.87
CA GLY A 16 4.73 -12.37 30.31
C GLY A 16 4.31 -13.84 30.27
N ALA A 17 3.65 -14.23 29.18
CA ALA A 17 3.72 -15.59 28.65
C ALA A 17 3.60 -15.47 27.12
N ASP A 18 4.75 -15.46 26.46
CA ASP A 18 4.81 -15.68 25.01
C ASP A 18 4.23 -17.07 24.71
N ASP A 19 3.35 -17.12 23.72
CA ASP A 19 2.74 -18.31 23.16
C ASP A 19 3.82 -19.17 22.46
N ASP A 20 4.57 -19.94 23.25
CA ASP A 20 5.59 -20.87 22.79
C ASP A 20 4.91 -22.19 22.36
N GLY A 21 4.23 -22.14 21.21
CA GLY A 21 3.72 -23.32 20.54
C GLY A 21 4.86 -24.24 20.12
N SER A 22 5.07 -25.32 20.88
CA SER A 22 5.85 -26.54 20.61
C SER A 22 6.49 -26.61 19.20
N THR A 23 7.61 -25.91 19.00
CA THR A 23 8.51 -26.16 17.87
C THR A 23 9.55 -27.21 18.27
N ALA A 24 9.87 -28.12 17.36
CA ALA A 24 10.94 -29.11 17.57
C ALA A 24 12.23 -28.43 18.07
N PRO A 25 13.05 -29.08 18.92
CA PRO A 25 14.31 -28.49 19.35
C PRO A 25 15.22 -28.20 18.16
N LEU A 26 15.91 -27.05 18.19
CA LEU A 26 16.91 -26.71 17.18
C LEU A 26 18.09 -27.69 17.27
N PRO A 27 18.70 -28.07 16.13
CA PRO A 27 19.85 -28.96 16.13
C PRO A 27 21.07 -28.26 16.76
N GLU A 28 21.78 -28.95 17.66
CA GLU A 28 23.02 -28.43 18.29
C GLU A 28 24.17 -28.25 17.27
N LYS A 29 24.16 -29.06 16.21
CA LYS A 29 25.14 -29.01 15.13
C LYS A 29 24.43 -29.06 13.78
N VAL A 30 24.92 -28.24 12.86
CA VAL A 30 24.41 -28.15 11.49
C VAL A 30 25.48 -28.57 10.50
N GLN A 31 25.11 -29.40 9.55
CA GLN A 31 25.91 -29.70 8.36
C GLN A 31 24.99 -29.79 7.14
N ILE A 32 25.28 -28.98 6.13
CA ILE A 32 24.46 -28.84 4.93
C ILE A 32 25.26 -29.29 3.71
N GLY A 33 24.93 -30.46 3.17
CA GLY A 33 25.68 -31.05 2.06
C GLY A 33 27.17 -31.18 2.43
N ASN A 34 28.04 -30.58 1.61
CA ASN A 34 29.50 -30.61 1.82
C ASN A 34 29.99 -29.45 2.71
N SER A 35 29.11 -28.74 3.43
CA SER A 35 29.55 -27.70 4.35
C SER A 35 30.41 -28.28 5.49
N PRO A 36 31.24 -27.45 6.14
CA PRO A 36 31.75 -27.76 7.46
C PRO A 36 30.61 -28.03 8.45
N VAL A 37 30.94 -28.72 9.54
CA VAL A 37 30.04 -28.85 10.68
C VAL A 37 30.11 -27.57 11.50
N TYR A 38 28.96 -26.97 11.78
CA TYR A 38 28.83 -25.77 12.60
C TYR A 38 28.12 -26.12 13.90
N ARG A 39 28.75 -25.84 15.04
CA ARG A 39 28.08 -25.86 16.36
C ARG A 39 27.24 -24.60 16.49
N ILE A 40 25.97 -24.77 16.85
CA ILE A 40 25.05 -23.66 17.08
C ILE A 40 25.28 -23.12 18.48
N GLU A 41 25.50 -21.80 18.57
CA GLU A 41 25.79 -21.12 19.83
C GLU A 41 24.67 -20.13 20.18
N ARG A 42 25.02 -18.90 20.56
CA ARG A 42 24.04 -17.89 20.98
C ARG A 42 23.13 -17.46 19.84
N LYS A 43 21.89 -17.12 20.21
CA LYS A 43 20.91 -16.50 19.31
C LYS A 43 21.35 -15.08 18.95
N LEU A 44 21.22 -14.72 17.68
CA LEU A 44 21.45 -13.38 17.15
C LEU A 44 20.15 -12.58 17.06
N GLY A 45 19.06 -13.23 16.65
CA GLY A 45 17.78 -12.56 16.51
C GLY A 45 16.64 -13.51 16.18
N LYS A 46 15.41 -13.01 16.30
CA LYS A 46 14.18 -13.67 15.84
C LYS A 46 13.44 -12.68 14.94
N GLY A 47 13.23 -13.07 13.69
CA GLY A 47 12.43 -12.31 12.73
C GLY A 47 11.01 -12.87 12.62
N GLY A 48 10.21 -12.30 11.72
CA GLY A 48 8.84 -12.76 11.46
C GLY A 48 8.75 -14.16 10.83
N PHE A 49 9.83 -14.64 10.20
CA PHE A 49 9.86 -15.89 9.44
C PHE A 49 10.75 -16.98 10.06
N GLY A 50 11.74 -16.59 10.89
CA GLY A 50 12.71 -17.53 11.43
C GLY A 50 13.58 -16.98 12.56
N GLN A 51 14.57 -17.78 12.96
CA GLN A 51 15.51 -17.46 14.04
C GLN A 51 16.94 -17.54 13.51
N VAL A 52 17.81 -16.63 13.94
CA VAL A 52 19.21 -16.55 13.49
C VAL A 52 20.13 -16.78 14.68
N TYR A 53 21.16 -17.61 14.50
CA TYR A 53 22.13 -18.00 15.52
C TYR A 53 23.56 -17.86 15.01
N VAL A 54 24.52 -17.76 15.91
CA VAL A 54 25.94 -17.94 15.58
C VAL A 54 26.19 -19.42 15.35
N GLY A 55 26.81 -19.76 14.23
CA GLY A 55 27.39 -21.07 13.97
C GLY A 55 28.91 -20.99 14.03
N ARG A 56 29.54 -21.78 14.90
CA ARG A 56 31.01 -21.87 14.98
C ARG A 56 31.48 -23.18 14.37
N ARG A 57 32.40 -23.09 13.41
CA ARG A 57 32.95 -24.27 12.72
C ARG A 57 33.69 -25.18 13.71
N THR A 58 33.41 -26.49 13.68
CA THR A 58 34.04 -27.47 14.59
C THR A 58 35.24 -28.22 14.00
N SER A 59 35.43 -28.24 12.68
CA SER A 59 36.57 -28.92 12.03
C SER A 59 37.61 -27.94 11.49
N VAL A 60 38.84 -28.01 11.99
CA VAL A 60 40.03 -27.41 11.36
C VAL A 60 40.56 -28.44 10.37
N THR A 61 40.26 -28.30 9.08
CA THR A 61 41.05 -28.96 8.04
C THR A 61 42.26 -28.07 7.72
N ASN A 62 43.40 -28.71 7.49
CA ASN A 62 44.77 -28.22 7.25
C ASN A 62 44.99 -26.72 6.94
N ALA A 63 46.13 -26.21 7.43
CA ALA A 63 46.51 -24.79 7.47
C ALA A 63 46.49 -24.01 6.13
N ASP A 64 46.37 -24.68 4.98
CA ASP A 64 46.36 -24.07 3.64
C ASP A 64 44.97 -23.57 3.17
N ASP A 65 43.88 -23.87 3.89
CA ASP A 65 42.51 -23.53 3.47
C ASP A 65 42.08 -22.08 3.79
N ARG A 66 42.95 -21.22 4.36
CA ARG A 66 42.55 -19.88 4.85
C ARG A 66 42.21 -18.85 3.75
N ALA A 67 42.33 -19.19 2.47
CA ALA A 67 42.27 -18.21 1.36
C ALA A 67 40.92 -18.11 0.62
N THR A 68 39.92 -18.95 0.91
CA THR A 68 38.59 -18.87 0.28
C THR A 68 37.52 -18.40 1.26
N SER A 69 36.66 -17.47 0.83
CA SER A 69 35.59 -16.85 1.65
C SER A 69 34.54 -17.84 2.20
N SER A 70 34.64 -19.13 1.85
CA SER A 70 33.83 -20.23 2.39
C SER A 70 34.34 -20.79 3.72
N ASN A 71 35.48 -20.30 4.24
CA ASN A 71 36.17 -20.83 5.41
C ASN A 71 36.08 -19.96 6.68
N ALA A 72 35.03 -19.14 6.81
CA ALA A 72 34.80 -18.33 8.01
C ALA A 72 34.64 -19.20 9.27
N LEU A 73 35.32 -18.79 10.36
CA LEU A 73 35.27 -19.48 11.66
C LEU A 73 33.88 -19.36 12.30
N GLU A 74 33.25 -18.20 12.13
CA GLU A 74 31.88 -17.90 12.57
C GLU A 74 31.02 -17.51 11.37
N VAL A 75 29.79 -18.01 11.37
CA VAL A 75 28.76 -17.76 10.36
C VAL A 75 27.45 -17.42 11.05
N ALA A 76 26.56 -16.72 10.35
CA ALA A 76 25.17 -16.63 10.78
C ALA A 76 24.37 -17.80 10.19
N VAL A 77 23.60 -18.49 11.05
CA VAL A 77 22.78 -19.65 10.68
C VAL A 77 21.31 -19.31 10.93
N LYS A 78 20.54 -19.15 9.85
CA LYS A 78 19.10 -18.87 9.89
C LYS A 78 18.31 -20.18 9.80
N PHE A 79 17.36 -20.35 10.70
CA PHE A 79 16.45 -21.48 10.80
C PHE A 79 15.01 -21.05 10.57
N GLU A 80 14.32 -21.73 9.65
CA GLU A 80 12.89 -21.57 9.40
C GLU A 80 12.22 -22.94 9.47
N HIS A 81 11.24 -23.08 10.35
CA HIS A 81 10.53 -24.35 10.54
C HIS A 81 9.65 -24.64 9.33
N ARG A 82 9.46 -25.91 8.99
CA ARG A 82 8.65 -26.31 7.81
C ARG A 82 7.18 -25.89 7.90
N SER A 83 6.65 -25.74 9.11
CA SER A 83 5.30 -25.22 9.33
C SER A 83 5.22 -23.69 9.38
N SER A 84 6.35 -22.98 9.26
CA SER A 84 6.35 -21.52 9.18
C SER A 84 5.62 -21.03 7.94
N LYS A 85 5.02 -19.83 8.03
CA LYS A 85 4.37 -19.18 6.89
C LYS A 85 5.35 -19.04 5.74
N GLY A 86 4.95 -19.48 4.54
CA GLY A 86 5.79 -19.45 3.34
C GLY A 86 6.64 -20.71 3.13
N CYS A 87 6.65 -21.66 4.05
CA CYS A 87 7.42 -22.92 3.96
C CYS A 87 6.58 -24.16 3.58
N ASN A 88 5.25 -24.01 3.47
CA ASN A 88 4.32 -25.13 3.26
C ASN A 88 4.52 -25.85 1.91
N TYR A 89 5.12 -25.20 0.93
CA TYR A 89 5.27 -25.70 -0.44
C TYR A 89 6.73 -25.91 -0.85
N GLY A 90 7.67 -25.83 0.10
CA GLY A 90 9.10 -25.95 -0.16
C GLY A 90 9.94 -24.97 0.66
N PRO A 91 11.22 -24.77 0.29
CA PRO A 91 12.08 -23.80 0.94
C PRO A 91 11.52 -22.37 0.88
N PRO A 92 11.89 -21.52 1.85
CA PRO A 92 11.47 -20.11 1.88
C PRO A 92 11.78 -19.38 0.58
N TYR A 93 10.87 -18.50 0.15
CA TYR A 93 11.05 -17.68 -1.06
C TYR A 93 12.34 -16.85 -1.02
N GLU A 94 12.76 -16.43 0.17
CA GLU A 94 14.02 -15.71 0.43
C GLU A 94 15.25 -16.41 -0.19
N TRP A 95 15.27 -17.75 -0.22
CA TRP A 95 16.37 -18.52 -0.81
C TRP A 95 16.53 -18.27 -2.31
N GLN A 96 15.43 -18.01 -3.01
CA GLN A 96 15.45 -17.70 -4.43
C GLN A 96 15.93 -16.27 -4.67
N VAL A 97 15.59 -15.36 -3.75
CA VAL A 97 16.06 -13.97 -3.81
C VAL A 97 17.58 -13.92 -3.60
N TYR A 98 18.12 -14.62 -2.60
CA TYR A 98 19.57 -14.71 -2.38
C TYR A 98 20.33 -15.40 -3.51
N ASN A 99 19.71 -16.30 -4.28
CA ASN A 99 20.37 -16.83 -5.50
C ASN A 99 20.68 -15.72 -6.51
N THR A 100 19.88 -14.67 -6.54
CA THR A 100 20.03 -13.56 -7.50
C THR A 100 20.85 -12.41 -6.90
N LEU A 101 20.67 -12.14 -5.60
CA LEU A 101 21.23 -10.97 -4.92
C LEU A 101 22.43 -11.28 -4.03
N GLY A 102 22.63 -12.53 -3.60
CA GLY A 102 23.67 -12.88 -2.63
C GLY A 102 25.06 -12.48 -3.11
N GLY A 103 25.78 -11.71 -2.30
CA GLY A 103 27.12 -11.25 -2.60
C GLY A 103 27.22 -10.07 -3.57
N ILE A 104 26.10 -9.47 -4.01
CA ILE A 104 26.16 -8.13 -4.59
C ILE A 104 26.54 -7.12 -3.50
N HIS A 105 26.96 -5.93 -3.90
CA HIS A 105 27.36 -4.87 -2.98
C HIS A 105 26.28 -4.61 -1.91
N GLY A 106 26.67 -4.74 -0.65
CA GLY A 106 25.82 -4.54 0.53
C GLY A 106 24.77 -5.61 0.77
N ILE A 107 24.84 -6.79 0.15
CA ILE A 107 23.99 -7.95 0.46
C ILE A 107 24.90 -9.11 0.90
N PRO A 108 24.67 -9.72 2.08
CA PRO A 108 25.52 -10.81 2.56
C PRO A 108 25.44 -12.02 1.62
N ARG A 109 26.53 -12.80 1.58
CA ARG A 109 26.60 -14.06 0.85
C ARG A 109 25.90 -15.15 1.63
N VAL A 110 25.25 -16.03 0.89
CA VAL A 110 24.77 -17.33 1.39
C VAL A 110 25.78 -18.38 0.95
N HIS A 111 26.44 -19.02 1.91
CA HIS A 111 27.45 -20.04 1.65
C HIS A 111 26.78 -21.39 1.39
N TYR A 112 25.82 -21.76 2.25
CA TYR A 112 25.14 -23.04 2.18
C TYR A 112 23.67 -22.87 2.50
N LYS A 113 22.83 -23.71 1.89
CA LYS A 113 21.40 -23.78 2.19
C LYS A 113 20.91 -25.20 2.01
N GLY A 114 20.08 -25.67 2.93
CA GLY A 114 19.57 -27.03 2.90
C GLY A 114 18.65 -27.31 4.06
N ARG A 115 18.28 -28.57 4.21
CA ARG A 115 17.33 -29.00 5.22
C ARG A 115 18.00 -29.96 6.19
N GLN A 116 17.75 -29.77 7.48
CA GLN A 116 18.13 -30.72 8.52
C GLN A 116 16.97 -30.84 9.51
N GLY A 117 16.45 -32.06 9.69
CA GLY A 117 15.21 -32.28 10.44
C GLY A 117 14.04 -31.47 9.86
N ASP A 118 13.32 -30.76 10.74
CA ASP A 118 12.16 -29.93 10.37
C ASP A 118 12.49 -28.47 10.06
N TYR A 119 13.77 -28.17 9.82
CA TYR A 119 14.23 -26.82 9.52
C TYR A 119 14.81 -26.69 8.13
N TYR A 120 14.38 -25.66 7.42
CA TYR A 120 15.13 -25.04 6.35
C TYR A 120 16.22 -24.16 6.97
N ILE A 121 17.46 -24.35 6.53
CA ILE A 121 18.64 -23.72 7.11
C ILE A 121 19.41 -22.98 6.04
N MET A 122 19.82 -21.75 6.36
CA MET A 122 20.70 -20.93 5.53
C MET A 122 21.93 -20.52 6.35
N VAL A 123 23.12 -20.82 5.83
CA VAL A 123 24.42 -20.42 6.39
C VAL A 123 24.95 -19.25 5.57
N MET A 124 25.17 -18.12 6.22
CA MET A 124 25.49 -16.84 5.58
C MET A 124 26.64 -16.12 6.31
N ASP A 125 27.15 -15.06 5.67
CA ASP A 125 28.18 -14.19 6.25
C ASP A 125 27.76 -13.76 7.68
N MET A 126 28.70 -13.84 8.61
CA MET A 126 28.53 -13.26 9.93
C MET A 126 28.71 -11.74 9.83
N LEU A 127 27.77 -10.98 10.39
CA LEU A 127 27.78 -9.52 10.38
C LEU A 127 27.87 -8.94 11.80
N GLY A 128 28.08 -7.64 11.89
CA GLY A 128 28.11 -6.85 13.12
C GLY A 128 26.72 -6.39 13.59
N PRO A 129 26.65 -5.37 14.45
CA PRO A 129 25.40 -4.86 15.00
C PRO A 129 24.50 -4.22 13.93
N SER A 130 23.19 -4.26 14.14
CA SER A 130 22.23 -3.52 13.31
C SER A 130 22.26 -2.02 13.62
N LEU A 131 21.77 -1.18 12.71
CA LEU A 131 21.61 0.25 12.97
C LEU A 131 20.65 0.50 14.15
N TRP A 132 19.70 -0.41 14.39
CA TRP A 132 18.86 -0.37 15.58
C TRP A 132 19.66 -0.54 16.87
N ASP A 133 20.57 -1.51 16.90
CA ASP A 133 21.44 -1.76 18.07
C ASP A 133 22.36 -0.57 18.33
N VAL A 134 22.96 -0.03 17.27
CA VAL A 134 23.82 1.16 17.36
C VAL A 134 23.03 2.38 17.86
N TRP A 135 21.80 2.58 17.38
CA TRP A 135 20.95 3.68 17.79
C TRP A 135 20.50 3.57 19.26
N ASN A 136 20.15 2.37 19.72
CA ASN A 136 19.79 2.13 21.13
C ASN A 136 20.96 2.36 22.08
N ASN A 137 22.17 1.96 21.68
CA ASN A 137 23.37 2.13 22.49
C ASN A 137 23.84 3.60 22.55
N ASN A 138 23.45 4.44 21.59
CA ASN A 138 23.81 5.86 21.49
C ASN A 138 22.68 6.80 21.95
N SER A 139 22.08 6.52 23.11
CA SER A 139 21.05 7.38 23.71
C SER A 139 19.88 7.71 22.77
N HIS A 140 19.51 6.78 21.89
CA HIS A 140 18.36 6.92 20.98
C HIS A 140 18.50 8.07 19.96
N THR A 141 19.74 8.40 19.54
CA THR A 141 20.02 9.36 18.45
C THR A 141 21.31 8.99 17.69
N MET A 142 21.45 9.45 16.45
CA MET A 142 22.70 9.38 15.67
C MET A 142 23.10 10.76 15.17
N SER A 143 24.41 10.99 14.99
CA SER A 143 24.93 12.26 14.46
C SER A 143 24.50 12.46 13.00
N ILE A 144 24.41 13.74 12.59
CA ILE A 144 24.05 14.11 11.20
C ILE A 144 24.98 13.45 10.19
N GLU A 145 26.29 13.51 10.43
CA GLU A 145 27.31 12.91 9.56
C GLU A 145 27.12 11.39 9.43
N MET A 146 26.84 10.70 10.55
CA MET A 146 26.62 9.26 10.52
C MET A 146 25.37 8.91 9.70
N VAL A 147 24.25 9.60 9.92
CA VAL A 147 23.03 9.33 9.16
C VAL A 147 23.19 9.71 7.68
N ALA A 148 23.98 10.75 7.35
CA ALA A 148 24.31 11.09 5.97
C ALA A 148 25.14 9.98 5.29
N CYS A 149 26.14 9.42 5.97
CA CYS A 149 26.90 8.28 5.44
C CYS A 149 26.01 7.05 5.23
N ILE A 150 25.10 6.77 6.19
CA ILE A 150 24.10 5.69 6.07
C ILE A 150 23.20 5.94 4.85
N ALA A 151 22.74 7.18 4.63
CA ALA A 151 21.90 7.52 3.49
C ALA A 151 22.61 7.22 2.16
N ILE A 152 23.85 7.70 2.00
CA ILE A 152 24.67 7.48 0.80
C ILE A 152 24.83 5.98 0.52
N GLU A 153 25.27 5.22 1.51
CA GLU A 153 25.55 3.80 1.32
C GLU A 153 24.25 2.99 1.13
N ALA A 154 23.20 3.25 1.90
CA ALA A 154 21.90 2.57 1.73
C ALA A 154 21.28 2.82 0.33
N ILE A 155 21.38 4.05 -0.19
CA ILE A 155 20.92 4.36 -1.55
C ILE A 155 21.76 3.59 -2.59
N SER A 156 23.08 3.48 -2.40
CA SER A 156 23.96 2.67 -3.25
C SER A 156 23.57 1.19 -3.25
N ILE A 157 23.28 0.61 -2.08
CA ILE A 157 22.83 -0.79 -1.96
C ILE A 157 21.53 -0.98 -2.74
N LEU A 158 20.56 -0.10 -2.56
CA LEU A 158 19.29 -0.13 -3.30
C LEU A 158 19.50 0.05 -4.82
N GLU A 159 20.40 0.93 -5.24
CA GLU A 159 20.78 1.11 -6.65
C GLU A 159 21.36 -0.18 -7.25
N LYS A 160 22.07 -1.01 -6.48
CA LYS A 160 22.57 -2.32 -6.97
C LYS A 160 21.51 -3.42 -6.94
N MET A 161 20.61 -3.37 -5.97
CA MET A 161 19.54 -4.35 -5.81
C MET A 161 18.44 -4.17 -6.87
N HIS A 162 17.96 -2.95 -7.09
CA HIS A 162 16.80 -2.71 -7.94
C HIS A 162 16.98 -3.21 -9.39
N PRO A 163 18.12 -3.01 -10.09
CA PRO A 163 18.33 -3.53 -11.44
C PRO A 163 18.28 -5.06 -11.55
N LYS A 164 18.51 -5.79 -10.46
CA LYS A 164 18.33 -7.26 -10.39
C LYS A 164 16.85 -7.67 -10.36
N GLY A 165 15.93 -6.71 -10.32
CA GLY A 165 14.49 -6.90 -10.47
C GLY A 165 13.72 -7.04 -9.16
N TYR A 166 14.35 -6.75 -8.03
CA TYR A 166 13.76 -6.88 -6.70
C TYR A 166 13.68 -5.55 -5.98
N VAL A 167 12.59 -5.36 -5.24
CA VAL A 167 12.47 -4.41 -4.12
C VAL A 167 12.53 -5.19 -2.83
N HIS A 168 13.07 -4.58 -1.77
CA HIS A 168 13.22 -5.19 -0.46
C HIS A 168 11.90 -5.27 0.30
N GLY A 169 11.12 -4.20 0.33
CA GLY A 169 9.80 -4.15 0.96
C GLY A 169 9.77 -4.13 2.49
N ASP A 170 10.92 -4.02 3.16
CA ASP A 170 11.02 -3.92 4.63
C ASP A 170 12.26 -3.15 5.08
N ILE A 171 12.46 -1.98 4.50
CA ILE A 171 13.56 -1.08 4.85
C ILE A 171 13.32 -0.50 6.24
N LYS A 172 14.26 -0.76 7.17
CA LYS A 172 14.21 -0.34 8.57
C LYS A 172 15.59 -0.47 9.24
N PRO A 173 15.86 0.21 10.37
CA PRO A 173 17.14 0.13 11.07
C PRO A 173 17.60 -1.30 11.41
N GLU A 174 16.68 -2.19 11.74
CA GLU A 174 16.95 -3.57 12.14
C GLU A 174 17.52 -4.43 10.99
N ASN A 175 17.22 -4.06 9.74
CA ASN A 175 17.63 -4.81 8.55
C ASN A 175 18.92 -4.26 7.92
N PHE A 176 19.46 -3.15 8.43
CA PHE A 176 20.76 -2.65 8.05
C PHE A 176 21.79 -3.00 9.13
N LEU A 177 22.79 -3.80 8.77
CA LEU A 177 23.84 -4.26 9.68
C LEU A 177 25.20 -3.71 9.24
N LEU A 178 26.06 -3.49 10.23
CA LEU A 178 27.47 -3.19 9.99
C LEU A 178 28.26 -4.48 9.74
N GLY A 179 29.45 -4.37 9.17
CA GLY A 179 30.38 -5.50 9.11
C GLY A 179 30.88 -5.90 10.51
N PRO A 180 31.55 -7.06 10.63
CA PRO A 180 32.02 -7.54 11.93
C PRO A 180 33.01 -6.57 12.60
N PRO A 181 32.87 -6.30 13.92
CA PRO A 181 33.79 -5.43 14.65
C PRO A 181 35.25 -5.91 14.58
N GLY A 182 36.19 -4.97 14.52
CA GLY A 182 37.63 -5.28 14.46
C GLY A 182 38.09 -5.84 13.12
N THR A 183 37.26 -5.79 12.08
CA THR A 183 37.62 -6.18 10.71
C THR A 183 37.68 -4.96 9.79
N PRO A 184 38.38 -5.04 8.64
CA PRO A 184 38.35 -3.97 7.64
C PRO A 184 36.94 -3.65 7.11
N GLU A 185 35.96 -4.51 7.37
CA GLU A 185 34.58 -4.34 6.94
C GLU A 185 33.67 -3.73 8.02
N GLU A 186 34.18 -3.46 9.23
CA GLU A 186 33.40 -2.96 10.37
C GLU A 186 32.53 -1.74 10.03
N LYS A 187 33.03 -0.85 9.15
CA LYS A 187 32.31 0.35 8.71
C LYS A 187 31.42 0.15 7.48
N LYS A 188 31.39 -1.05 6.88
CA LYS A 188 30.55 -1.33 5.70
C LYS A 188 29.11 -1.60 6.14
N LEU A 189 28.16 -1.15 5.33
CA LEU A 189 26.74 -1.37 5.54
C LEU A 189 26.24 -2.56 4.70
N PHE A 190 25.39 -3.38 5.28
CA PHE A 190 24.75 -4.52 4.65
C PHE A 190 23.24 -4.47 4.88
N LEU A 191 22.47 -4.83 3.88
CA LEU A 191 21.02 -4.98 3.93
C LEU A 191 20.69 -6.47 3.98
N VAL A 192 19.93 -6.88 4.99
CA VAL A 192 19.58 -8.28 5.28
C VAL A 192 18.07 -8.48 5.35
N ASP A 193 17.64 -9.73 5.49
CA ASP A 193 16.24 -10.17 5.57
C ASP A 193 15.43 -9.87 4.30
N LEU A 194 15.65 -10.71 3.29
CA LEU A 194 15.00 -10.62 1.98
C LEU A 194 13.66 -11.38 1.94
N GLY A 195 13.10 -11.73 3.11
CA GLY A 195 11.86 -12.52 3.23
C GLY A 195 10.62 -11.81 2.67
N LEU A 196 10.63 -10.48 2.64
CA LEU A 196 9.56 -9.65 2.08
C LEU A 196 9.86 -9.10 0.69
N ALA A 197 11.02 -9.43 0.13
CA ALA A 197 11.42 -8.93 -1.17
C ALA A 197 10.43 -9.38 -2.25
N THR A 198 10.14 -8.51 -3.21
CA THR A 198 9.20 -8.79 -4.31
C THR A 198 9.77 -8.31 -5.63
N ARG A 199 9.28 -8.89 -6.73
CA ARG A 199 9.68 -8.45 -8.07
C ARG A 199 8.92 -7.19 -8.46
N TRP A 200 9.65 -6.17 -8.92
CA TRP A 200 9.07 -4.96 -9.51
C TRP A 200 9.14 -4.96 -11.04
N LYS A 201 9.90 -5.88 -11.64
CA LYS A 201 9.89 -6.15 -13.09
C LYS A 201 9.82 -7.64 -13.38
N ASP A 202 9.30 -7.97 -14.55
CA ASP A 202 9.25 -9.32 -15.07
C ASP A 202 10.65 -9.82 -15.49
N SER A 203 10.93 -11.10 -15.27
CA SER A 203 12.26 -11.69 -15.57
C SER A 203 12.52 -11.90 -17.04
N GLY A 204 11.48 -12.20 -17.82
CA GLY A 204 11.64 -12.54 -19.23
C GLY A 204 11.68 -11.30 -20.11
N THR A 205 10.73 -10.39 -19.90
CA THR A 205 10.54 -9.18 -20.70
C THR A 205 11.35 -7.99 -20.18
N GLY A 206 11.76 -8.01 -18.91
CA GLY A 206 12.38 -6.87 -18.24
C GLY A 206 11.44 -5.69 -17.98
N GLN A 207 10.15 -5.82 -18.34
CA GLN A 207 9.14 -4.77 -18.19
C GLN A 207 8.70 -4.63 -16.74
N HIS A 208 8.28 -3.42 -16.37
CA HIS A 208 7.72 -3.16 -15.04
C HIS A 208 6.49 -4.04 -14.81
N VAL A 209 6.30 -4.53 -13.58
CA VAL A 209 5.08 -5.27 -13.22
C VAL A 209 3.86 -4.37 -13.37
N GLU A 210 2.72 -4.97 -13.73
CA GLU A 210 1.46 -4.26 -13.80
C GLU A 210 1.04 -3.72 -12.43
N TYR A 211 0.41 -2.55 -12.45
CA TYR A 211 -0.11 -1.93 -11.23
C TYR A 211 -1.33 -2.69 -10.72
N ASP A 212 -1.33 -3.01 -9.42
CA ASP A 212 -2.49 -3.55 -8.73
C ASP A 212 -2.62 -2.94 -7.32
N GLN A 213 -3.85 -2.95 -6.80
CA GLN A 213 -4.16 -2.53 -5.43
C GLN A 213 -5.04 -3.58 -4.73
N ARG A 214 -4.59 -4.03 -3.56
CA ARG A 214 -5.30 -4.97 -2.69
C ARG A 214 -5.38 -4.38 -1.28
N PRO A 215 -6.42 -3.58 -0.97
CA PRO A 215 -6.51 -2.83 0.29
C PRO A 215 -6.42 -3.65 1.59
N ASP A 216 -6.63 -4.97 1.53
CA ASP A 216 -6.53 -5.88 2.68
C ASP A 216 -5.13 -6.48 2.87
N VAL A 217 -4.20 -6.24 1.96
CA VAL A 217 -2.83 -6.77 1.99
C VAL A 217 -1.86 -5.67 2.38
N PHE A 218 -1.28 -5.78 3.58
CA PHE A 218 -0.18 -4.94 4.03
C PHE A 218 1.09 -5.79 4.21
N ARG A 219 2.25 -5.23 3.84
CA ARG A 219 3.58 -5.85 4.04
C ARG A 219 4.56 -4.82 4.58
N GLY A 220 5.57 -5.31 5.29
CA GLY A 220 6.63 -4.49 5.90
C GLY A 220 6.28 -3.98 7.30
N THR A 221 7.18 -3.17 7.84
CA THR A 221 7.05 -2.64 9.20
C THR A 221 6.24 -1.34 9.20
N VAL A 222 5.08 -1.32 9.89
CA VAL A 222 4.12 -0.19 9.92
C VAL A 222 4.79 1.19 10.08
N ARG A 223 5.80 1.28 10.95
CA ARG A 223 6.53 2.50 11.24
C ARG A 223 7.24 3.08 10.01
N TYR A 224 7.87 2.24 9.20
CA TYR A 224 8.76 2.65 8.11
C TYR A 224 8.19 2.41 6.71
N ALA A 225 7.23 1.51 6.54
CA ALA A 225 6.64 1.20 5.23
C ALA A 225 6.05 2.44 4.52
N SER A 226 6.13 2.51 3.20
CA SER A 226 5.55 3.60 2.39
C SER A 226 4.04 3.76 2.61
N ALA A 227 3.49 4.94 2.31
CA ALA A 227 2.03 5.12 2.28
C ALA A 227 1.36 4.20 1.25
N HIS A 228 2.04 3.89 0.15
CA HIS A 228 1.52 2.97 -0.88
C HIS A 228 1.38 1.53 -0.37
N ALA A 229 2.33 1.05 0.46
CA ALA A 229 2.23 -0.25 1.11
C ALA A 229 1.03 -0.31 2.07
N HIS A 230 0.73 0.78 2.80
CA HIS A 230 -0.47 0.89 3.63
C HIS A 230 -1.78 0.89 2.82
N LEU A 231 -1.74 1.42 1.60
CA LEU A 231 -2.85 1.36 0.65
C LEU A 231 -2.97 -0.01 -0.05
N GLY A 232 -2.07 -0.95 0.23
CA GLY A 232 -2.06 -2.27 -0.39
C GLY A 232 -1.72 -2.26 -1.87
N ARG A 233 -1.01 -1.22 -2.34
CA ARG A 233 -0.49 -1.18 -3.70
C ARG A 233 0.65 -2.16 -3.86
N ILE A 234 0.78 -2.74 -5.05
CA ILE A 234 1.96 -3.52 -5.40
C ILE A 234 3.22 -2.65 -5.23
N GLY A 235 4.25 -3.21 -4.59
CA GLY A 235 5.48 -2.49 -4.24
C GLY A 235 6.39 -2.26 -5.45
N SER A 236 7.08 -1.13 -5.46
CA SER A 236 8.00 -0.68 -6.50
C SER A 236 9.18 0.07 -5.87
N ARG A 237 10.14 0.50 -6.70
CA ARG A 237 11.41 1.10 -6.22
C ARG A 237 11.20 2.36 -5.37
N ARG A 238 10.12 3.11 -5.63
CA ARG A 238 9.76 4.29 -4.81
C ARG A 238 9.46 3.91 -3.36
N ASP A 239 8.94 2.72 -3.12
CA ASP A 239 8.53 2.26 -1.79
C ASP A 239 9.73 2.02 -0.87
N ASP A 240 10.81 1.43 -1.40
CA ASP A 240 12.05 1.23 -0.64
C ASP A 240 12.71 2.58 -0.31
N LEU A 241 12.74 3.51 -1.26
CA LEU A 241 13.32 4.85 -1.05
C LEU A 241 12.50 5.71 -0.08
N GLU A 242 11.17 5.65 -0.14
CA GLU A 242 10.29 6.31 0.84
C GLU A 242 10.48 5.73 2.24
N SER A 243 10.57 4.40 2.33
CA SER A 243 10.81 3.71 3.60
C SER A 243 12.19 4.04 4.17
N LEU A 244 13.21 4.18 3.31
CA LEU A 244 14.52 4.68 3.68
C LEU A 244 14.45 6.12 4.21
N ALA A 245 13.71 7.01 3.56
CA ALA A 245 13.58 8.38 4.04
C ALA A 245 12.97 8.45 5.45
N TYR A 246 11.94 7.64 5.73
CA TYR A 246 11.37 7.52 7.08
C TYR A 246 12.36 6.92 8.08
N THR A 247 13.15 5.93 7.65
CA THR A 247 14.22 5.32 8.46
C THR A 247 15.30 6.34 8.84
N LEU A 248 15.77 7.15 7.89
CA LEU A 248 16.79 8.18 8.13
C LEU A 248 16.29 9.28 9.08
N VAL A 249 15.06 9.76 8.89
CA VAL A 249 14.45 10.74 9.80
C VAL A 249 14.29 10.15 11.20
N PHE A 250 13.93 8.88 11.31
CA PHE A 250 13.86 8.19 12.60
C PHE A 250 15.23 8.12 13.29
N LEU A 251 16.30 7.74 12.58
CA LEU A 251 17.65 7.66 13.16
C LEU A 251 18.14 9.02 13.71
N LEU A 252 17.76 10.12 13.05
CA LEU A 252 18.07 11.49 13.51
C LEU A 252 17.21 11.93 14.70
N ARG A 253 15.90 11.72 14.63
CA ARG A 253 14.92 12.34 15.54
C ARG A 253 14.46 11.42 16.67
N GLY A 254 14.74 10.13 16.56
CA GLY A 254 14.27 9.06 17.43
C GLY A 254 12.76 8.78 17.40
N ARG A 255 11.98 9.56 16.63
CA ARG A 255 10.55 9.37 16.48
C ARG A 255 10.01 9.87 15.14
N LEU A 256 8.90 9.29 14.72
CA LEU A 256 8.09 9.69 13.57
C LEU A 256 6.69 10.15 14.02
N PRO A 257 6.04 11.08 13.30
CA PRO A 257 4.75 11.67 13.71
C PRO A 257 3.56 10.70 13.79
N TRP A 258 3.71 9.47 13.29
CA TRP A 258 2.68 8.43 13.25
C TRP A 258 2.96 7.25 14.19
N GLN A 259 3.83 7.42 15.19
CA GLN A 259 3.97 6.45 16.27
C GLN A 259 2.85 6.61 17.32
N GLY A 260 2.53 5.52 18.02
CA GLY A 260 1.58 5.52 19.14
C GLY A 260 0.15 5.04 18.81
N PHE A 261 -0.22 4.89 17.54
CA PHE A 261 -1.52 4.32 17.17
C PHE A 261 -1.63 2.83 17.54
N GLN A 262 -2.79 2.43 18.07
CA GLN A 262 -3.11 1.08 18.52
C GLN A 262 -4.49 0.65 17.98
N GLY A 263 -4.82 -0.64 18.12
CA GLY A 263 -6.10 -1.21 17.69
C GLY A 263 -6.14 -1.66 16.22
N GLU A 264 -7.28 -2.20 15.80
CA GLU A 264 -7.46 -2.80 14.47
C GLU A 264 -7.33 -1.78 13.32
N ASN A 265 -7.67 -0.52 13.57
CA ASN A 265 -7.59 0.57 12.59
C ASN A 265 -6.21 1.26 12.54
N LYS A 266 -5.21 0.76 13.27
CA LYS A 266 -3.86 1.34 13.35
C LYS A 266 -3.25 1.60 11.97
N GLY A 267 -3.35 0.65 11.03
CA GLY A 267 -2.80 0.80 9.68
C GLY A 267 -3.39 2.00 8.94
N PHE A 268 -4.72 2.13 9.00
CA PHE A 268 -5.45 3.27 8.42
C PHE A 268 -5.01 4.60 9.04
N LEU A 269 -4.93 4.69 10.37
CA LEU A 269 -4.53 5.93 11.07
C LEU A 269 -3.08 6.34 10.75
N VAL A 270 -2.17 5.36 10.70
CA VAL A 270 -0.77 5.59 10.30
C VAL A 270 -0.69 6.08 8.87
N CYS A 271 -1.40 5.44 7.94
CA CYS A 271 -1.45 5.87 6.53
C CYS A 271 -1.98 7.30 6.39
N LYS A 272 -3.12 7.59 7.03
CA LYS A 272 -3.72 8.93 7.06
C LYS A 272 -2.73 9.97 7.57
N LYS A 273 -2.03 9.67 8.68
CA LYS A 273 -1.02 10.59 9.25
C LYS A 273 0.19 10.78 8.34
N LYS A 274 0.69 9.71 7.69
CA LYS A 274 1.78 9.79 6.71
C LYS A 274 1.41 10.69 5.54
N MET A 275 0.25 10.47 4.94
CA MET A 275 -0.21 11.27 3.81
C MET A 275 -0.49 12.74 4.20
N ALA A 276 -0.91 13.00 5.45
CA ALA A 276 -1.10 14.35 5.97
C ALA A 276 0.19 15.10 6.33
N THR A 277 1.31 14.39 6.49
CA THR A 277 2.55 14.99 6.97
C THR A 277 3.38 15.46 5.77
N SER A 278 3.61 16.77 5.67
CA SER A 278 4.46 17.32 4.62
C SER A 278 5.95 17.04 4.87
N PRO A 279 6.80 17.06 3.82
CA PRO A 279 8.25 16.97 3.99
C PRO A 279 8.81 18.03 4.95
N GLU A 280 8.28 19.26 4.92
CA GLU A 280 8.64 20.34 5.85
C GLU A 280 8.38 19.95 7.31
N SER A 281 7.16 19.43 7.58
CA SER A 281 6.76 19.05 8.93
C SER A 281 7.55 17.83 9.43
N LEU A 282 7.79 16.86 8.55
CA LEU A 282 8.57 15.67 8.87
C LEU A 282 10.04 16.02 9.18
N CYS A 283 10.61 16.97 8.44
CA CYS A 283 12.02 17.34 8.51
C CYS A 283 12.28 18.69 9.22
N SER A 284 11.34 19.18 10.03
CA SER A 284 11.41 20.53 10.65
C SER A 284 12.68 20.82 11.47
N PHE A 285 13.39 19.77 11.91
CA PHE A 285 14.65 19.86 12.65
C PHE A 285 15.77 19.00 12.02
N CYS A 286 15.61 18.61 10.75
CA CYS A 286 16.62 17.89 10.01
C CYS A 286 17.37 18.84 9.07
N PRO A 287 18.64 18.56 8.73
CA PRO A 287 19.36 19.28 7.69
C PRO A 287 18.61 19.27 6.35
N HIS A 288 18.79 20.32 5.55
CA HIS A 288 18.07 20.54 4.30
C HIS A 288 18.10 19.35 3.31
N PRO A 289 19.23 18.63 3.13
CA PRO A 289 19.28 17.43 2.28
C PRO A 289 18.25 16.33 2.59
N PHE A 290 17.93 16.11 3.87
CA PHE A 290 16.93 15.10 4.26
C PHE A 290 15.53 15.50 3.80
N ARG A 291 15.20 16.79 3.89
CA ARG A 291 13.93 17.32 3.38
C ARG A 291 13.86 17.17 1.86
N GLN A 292 14.92 17.54 1.14
CA GLN A 292 14.97 17.39 -0.33
C GLN A 292 14.83 15.93 -0.76
N PHE A 293 15.45 15.00 -0.02
CA PHE A 293 15.31 13.56 -0.28
C PHE A 293 13.86 13.10 -0.06
N VAL A 294 13.23 13.48 1.06
CA VAL A 294 11.81 13.18 1.30
C VAL A 294 10.93 13.76 0.20
N GLU A 295 11.11 15.05 -0.15
CA GLU A 295 10.37 15.73 -1.22
C GLU A 295 10.48 15.00 -2.56
N TYR A 296 11.68 14.50 -2.90
CA TYR A 296 11.90 13.74 -4.11
C TYR A 296 11.15 12.40 -4.09
N VAL A 297 11.40 11.56 -3.08
CA VAL A 297 10.91 10.17 -3.08
C VAL A 297 9.41 10.07 -2.94
N VAL A 298 8.76 11.00 -2.22
CA VAL A 298 7.31 10.95 -2.02
C VAL A 298 6.51 11.30 -3.28
N ASN A 299 7.16 11.87 -4.30
CA ASN A 299 6.58 12.29 -5.57
C ASN A 299 6.88 11.34 -6.74
N LEU A 300 7.67 10.29 -6.53
CA LEU A 300 7.97 9.30 -7.57
C LEU A 300 6.71 8.56 -8.04
N LYS A 301 6.56 8.40 -9.36
CA LYS A 301 5.52 7.52 -9.93
C LYS A 301 5.88 6.06 -9.74
N PHE A 302 4.89 5.18 -9.91
CA PHE A 302 5.03 3.74 -9.66
C PHE A 302 6.15 3.10 -10.49
N ASP A 303 6.24 3.44 -11.77
CA ASP A 303 7.19 2.90 -12.73
C ASP A 303 8.39 3.82 -13.01
N GLU A 304 8.47 4.96 -12.33
CA GLU A 304 9.56 5.92 -12.50
C GLU A 304 10.91 5.29 -12.09
N GLU A 305 11.94 5.50 -12.90
CA GLU A 305 13.32 5.14 -12.56
C GLU A 305 13.88 6.18 -11.59
N PRO A 306 14.25 5.83 -10.35
CA PRO A 306 14.83 6.79 -9.43
C PRO A 306 16.21 7.27 -9.89
N ASN A 307 16.46 8.57 -9.78
CA ASN A 307 17.78 9.13 -9.99
C ASN A 307 18.62 8.98 -8.71
N TYR A 308 19.10 7.75 -8.48
CA TYR A 308 19.89 7.39 -7.28
C TYR A 308 21.08 8.32 -7.06
N THR A 309 21.70 8.78 -8.14
CA THR A 309 22.84 9.69 -8.05
C THR A 309 22.47 11.05 -7.50
N ARG A 310 21.37 11.63 -7.99
CA ARG A 310 20.84 12.86 -7.40
C ARG A 310 20.54 12.65 -5.92
N CYS A 311 19.96 11.51 -5.54
CA CYS A 311 19.68 11.21 -4.14
C CYS A 311 20.95 11.14 -3.29
N ILE A 312 22.01 10.49 -3.79
CA ILE A 312 23.32 10.41 -3.12
C ILE A 312 23.93 11.80 -2.96
N SER A 313 23.96 12.60 -4.03
CA SER A 313 24.65 13.91 -4.04
C SER A 313 24.02 14.94 -3.08
N LEU A 314 22.77 14.75 -2.66
CA LEU A 314 22.15 15.59 -1.62
C LEU A 314 22.97 15.57 -0.32
N PHE A 315 23.59 14.44 0.00
CA PHE A 315 24.25 14.22 1.30
C PHE A 315 25.76 14.51 1.30
N ASP A 316 26.37 14.79 0.13
CA ASP A 316 27.82 15.00 0.01
C ASP A 316 28.33 16.14 0.90
N GLY A 317 27.54 17.21 1.06
CA GLY A 317 27.88 18.35 1.92
C GLY A 317 27.78 18.08 3.42
N LEU A 318 27.26 16.92 3.84
CA LEU A 318 27.08 16.54 5.24
C LEU A 318 28.10 15.51 5.73
N VAL A 319 28.95 14.98 4.83
CA VAL A 319 29.96 13.97 5.17
C VAL A 319 31.35 14.61 5.25
N GLY A 320 32.18 14.15 6.20
CA GLY A 320 33.54 14.63 6.35
C GLY A 320 34.40 14.43 5.08
N PRO A 321 35.37 15.33 4.80
CA PRO A 321 36.15 15.31 3.57
C PRO A 321 37.08 14.09 3.46
N SER A 322 37.47 13.49 4.58
CA SER A 322 38.34 12.32 4.63
C SER A 322 37.52 11.03 4.76
N PRO A 323 37.51 10.14 3.75
CA PRO A 323 36.76 8.88 3.81
C PRO A 323 37.17 7.95 4.96
N ASP A 324 38.45 7.94 5.32
CA ASP A 324 39.00 6.99 6.31
C ASP A 324 38.46 7.23 7.73
N ILE A 325 38.15 8.49 8.05
CA ILE A 325 37.63 8.88 9.36
C ILE A 325 36.10 8.87 9.44
N ARG A 326 35.40 8.63 8.32
CA ARG A 326 33.93 8.60 8.32
C ARG A 326 33.44 7.49 9.27
N PRO A 327 32.28 7.70 9.92
CA PRO A 327 31.69 6.69 10.80
C PRO A 327 31.23 5.44 10.02
N ILE A 328 30.85 5.61 8.75
CA ILE A 328 30.39 4.54 7.85
C ILE A 328 31.09 4.70 6.49
N ASN A 329 31.47 3.58 5.89
CA ASN A 329 32.06 3.54 4.55
C ASN A 329 31.00 3.90 3.49
N THR A 330 31.41 4.71 2.51
CA THR A 330 30.57 5.22 1.41
C THR A 330 31.17 4.89 0.02
N ASP A 331 32.11 3.95 -0.05
CA ASP A 331 32.80 3.51 -1.28
C ASP A 331 31.83 3.01 -2.35
N GLY A 332 30.66 2.49 -1.94
CA GLY A 332 29.59 2.08 -2.82
C GLY A 332 29.20 3.18 -3.80
N ALA A 333 29.09 4.41 -3.30
CA ALA A 333 28.80 5.59 -4.10
C ALA A 333 30.00 6.06 -4.94
N GLN A 334 31.25 5.95 -4.44
CA GLN A 334 32.45 6.43 -5.14
C GLN A 334 32.79 5.59 -6.39
N LYS A 335 32.60 4.27 -6.34
CA LYS A 335 32.80 3.39 -7.51
C LYS A 335 31.79 3.64 -8.64
N VAL A 336 30.74 4.42 -8.39
CA VAL A 336 29.75 4.86 -9.38
C VAL A 336 30.15 6.20 -10.01
N GLY A 337 30.91 7.03 -9.30
CA GLY A 337 31.37 8.34 -9.75
C GLY A 337 32.45 8.34 -10.83
N GLN A 338 33.28 7.30 -10.93
CA GLN A 338 34.38 7.26 -11.92
C GLN A 338 33.94 7.11 -13.39
N LYS A 339 32.65 6.82 -13.65
CA LYS A 339 32.05 6.93 -15.01
C LYS A 339 31.44 8.30 -15.31
N ARG A 340 31.50 9.26 -14.39
CA ARG A 340 30.91 10.59 -14.56
C ARG A 340 32.00 11.65 -14.65
N GLY A 341 32.27 12.11 -15.88
CA GLY A 341 32.74 13.48 -16.05
C GLY A 341 31.75 14.43 -15.36
N ARG A 342 32.27 15.46 -14.68
CA ARG A 342 31.51 16.53 -14.03
C ARG A 342 30.39 17.02 -14.97
N LEU A 343 29.18 16.51 -14.79
CA LEU A 343 27.99 17.17 -15.30
C LEU A 343 27.72 18.28 -14.30
N MET A 344 28.06 19.51 -14.70
CA MET A 344 27.62 20.73 -14.03
C MET A 344 26.11 20.60 -13.81
N MET A 345 25.69 20.84 -12.57
CA MET A 345 24.31 20.83 -12.15
C MET A 345 23.62 22.01 -12.82
N GLU A 346 22.93 21.78 -13.94
CA GLU A 346 21.94 22.74 -14.42
C GLU A 346 20.79 22.70 -13.42
N GLU A 347 20.70 23.74 -12.60
CA GLU A 347 19.48 24.07 -11.85
C GLU A 347 18.39 24.38 -12.88
N THR A 348 17.69 23.35 -13.37
CA THR A 348 16.38 23.56 -13.96
C THR A 348 15.46 24.03 -12.86
N ASP A 349 15.23 25.33 -12.85
CA ASP A 349 14.40 26.12 -11.93
C ASP A 349 12.90 25.80 -12.10
N GLU A 350 12.54 24.51 -12.09
CA GLU A 350 11.17 24.12 -11.78
C GLU A 350 11.00 24.21 -10.27
N GLN A 351 10.51 25.37 -9.81
CA GLN A 351 10.06 25.54 -8.43
C GLN A 351 9.27 24.31 -8.00
N PRO A 352 9.74 23.53 -7.00
CA PRO A 352 8.96 22.42 -6.48
C PRO A 352 7.73 23.01 -5.82
N LYS A 353 6.58 22.94 -6.51
CA LYS A 353 5.29 23.28 -5.90
C LYS A 353 5.18 22.45 -4.63
N LYS A 354 5.00 23.12 -3.48
CA LYS A 354 4.75 22.51 -2.17
C LYS A 354 3.57 21.54 -2.29
N LYS A 355 3.85 20.26 -2.52
CA LYS A 355 2.85 19.20 -2.61
C LYS A 355 2.91 18.38 -1.34
N VAL A 356 2.10 18.76 -0.36
CA VAL A 356 1.73 17.82 0.69
C VAL A 356 0.93 16.71 0.02
N ARG A 357 1.22 15.43 0.29
CA ARG A 357 0.44 14.32 -0.29
C ARG A 357 -1.06 14.51 -0.02
N MET A 358 -1.45 14.92 1.19
CA MET A 358 -2.74 15.55 1.41
C MET A 358 -2.58 17.06 1.55
N GLY A 359 -2.97 17.82 0.54
CA GLY A 359 -3.18 19.27 0.68
C GLY A 359 -4.21 19.63 1.77
N MET A 360 -4.59 20.90 1.85
CA MET A 360 -5.69 21.33 2.74
C MET A 360 -6.94 20.47 2.47
N PRO A 361 -7.60 19.92 3.50
CA PRO A 361 -8.81 19.12 3.31
C PRO A 361 -9.84 19.87 2.46
N ALA A 362 -10.10 19.39 1.24
CA ALA A 362 -11.23 19.85 0.46
C ALA A 362 -12.09 18.64 0.09
N THR A 363 -13.40 18.87 0.16
CA THR A 363 -14.39 17.96 -0.38
C THR A 363 -14.90 18.55 -1.68
N GLN A 364 -15.07 17.70 -2.68
CA GLN A 364 -15.50 18.10 -4.01
C GLN A 364 -16.49 17.08 -4.55
N TRP A 365 -17.29 17.54 -5.50
CA TRP A 365 -18.06 16.69 -6.37
C TRP A 365 -17.11 15.92 -7.28
N ILE A 366 -17.29 14.61 -7.35
CA ILE A 366 -16.63 13.71 -8.28
C ILE A 366 -17.69 13.25 -9.26
N SER A 367 -17.57 13.67 -10.51
CA SER A 367 -18.51 13.27 -11.57
C SER A 367 -17.79 12.43 -12.60
N VAL A 368 -18.38 11.30 -12.94
CA VAL A 368 -17.92 10.37 -13.97
C VAL A 368 -18.86 10.51 -15.16
N TYR A 369 -18.30 10.71 -16.35
CA TYR A 369 -19.04 10.85 -17.60
C TYR A 369 -18.68 9.71 -18.52
N ASN A 370 -19.67 9.06 -19.12
CA ASN A 370 -19.47 8.04 -20.14
C ASN A 370 -20.06 8.53 -21.46
N ALA A 371 -19.38 8.23 -22.56
CA ALA A 371 -19.97 8.41 -23.87
C ALA A 371 -21.13 7.43 -24.08
N ARG A 372 -22.23 7.94 -24.63
CA ARG A 372 -23.42 7.15 -24.97
C ARG A 372 -24.02 7.64 -26.28
N ARG A 373 -24.90 6.83 -26.85
CA ARG A 373 -25.80 7.32 -27.91
C ARG A 373 -26.60 8.52 -27.37
N PRO A 374 -26.92 9.51 -28.22
CA PRO A 374 -27.70 10.66 -27.80
C PRO A 374 -28.95 10.24 -27.03
N MET A 375 -29.07 10.73 -25.80
CA MET A 375 -30.18 10.43 -24.89
C MET A 375 -30.56 11.66 -24.06
N LYS A 376 -31.78 11.66 -23.52
CA LYS A 376 -32.21 12.66 -22.55
C LYS A 376 -31.64 12.31 -21.18
N GLN A 377 -30.99 13.29 -20.54
CA GLN A 377 -30.57 13.24 -19.14
C GLN A 377 -31.01 14.52 -18.45
N ARG A 378 -31.42 14.41 -17.19
CA ARG A 378 -31.82 15.51 -16.32
C ARG A 378 -31.09 15.38 -15.00
N TYR A 379 -30.68 16.50 -14.42
CA TYR A 379 -30.14 16.53 -13.07
C TYR A 379 -30.93 17.51 -12.21
N HIS A 380 -31.01 17.19 -10.92
CA HIS A 380 -31.44 18.09 -9.86
C HIS A 380 -30.38 18.05 -8.77
N TYR A 381 -30.05 19.18 -8.17
CA TYR A 381 -29.08 19.28 -7.07
C TYR A 381 -29.56 20.31 -6.05
N ASN A 382 -28.99 20.29 -4.86
CA ASN A 382 -29.49 21.06 -3.71
C ASN A 382 -30.97 20.76 -3.40
N VAL A 383 -31.38 19.50 -3.61
CA VAL A 383 -32.75 19.05 -3.38
C VAL A 383 -32.91 18.73 -1.90
N ALA A 384 -33.90 19.34 -1.27
CA ALA A 384 -34.31 19.01 0.10
C ALA A 384 -35.29 17.82 0.09
N ASP A 385 -35.36 17.10 1.20
CA ASP A 385 -36.19 15.90 1.40
C ASP A 385 -37.62 16.04 0.86
N ALA A 386 -38.29 17.14 1.22
CA ALA A 386 -39.68 17.43 0.81
C ALA A 386 -39.89 17.56 -0.72
N ARG A 387 -38.82 17.79 -1.49
CA ARG A 387 -38.88 17.99 -2.95
C ARG A 387 -38.45 16.78 -3.76
N ILE A 388 -37.93 15.73 -3.12
CA ILE A 388 -37.45 14.53 -3.83
C ILE A 388 -38.57 13.88 -4.64
N ALA A 389 -39.74 13.68 -4.01
CA ALA A 389 -40.89 13.04 -4.65
C ALA A 389 -41.35 13.77 -5.92
N GLN A 390 -41.45 15.10 -5.84
CA GLN A 390 -41.84 15.95 -6.96
C GLN A 390 -40.87 15.80 -8.16
N HIS A 391 -39.56 15.77 -7.91
CA HIS A 391 -38.56 15.65 -8.96
C HIS A 391 -38.56 14.25 -9.60
N ILE A 392 -38.66 13.20 -8.80
CA ILE A 392 -38.72 11.82 -9.31
C ILE A 392 -39.99 11.59 -10.13
N GLN A 393 -41.16 12.03 -9.63
CA GLN A 393 -42.43 11.89 -10.33
C GLN A 393 -42.39 12.57 -11.70
N LYS A 394 -41.96 13.84 -11.75
CA LYS A 394 -41.84 14.58 -13.01
C LYS A 394 -40.84 13.92 -13.97
N GLY A 395 -39.75 13.35 -13.46
CA GLY A 395 -38.82 12.59 -14.30
C GLY A 395 -39.45 11.33 -14.89
N ASN A 396 -40.19 10.56 -14.08
CA ASN A 396 -40.89 9.36 -14.53
C ASN A 396 -41.95 9.65 -15.60
N GLU A 397 -42.71 10.75 -15.45
CA GLU A 397 -43.68 11.24 -16.45
C GLU A 397 -43.01 11.54 -17.81
N ASP A 398 -41.75 11.99 -17.77
CA ASP A 398 -40.93 12.26 -18.95
C ASP A 398 -40.14 11.04 -19.47
N GLY A 399 -40.35 9.85 -18.88
CA GLY A 399 -39.64 8.62 -19.22
C GLY A 399 -38.17 8.61 -18.78
N LEU A 400 -37.82 9.38 -17.75
CA LEU A 400 -36.48 9.43 -17.16
C LEU A 400 -36.46 8.69 -15.83
N PHE A 401 -35.49 7.81 -15.64
CA PHE A 401 -35.32 7.04 -14.41
C PHE A 401 -34.06 7.47 -13.67
N VAL A 402 -34.08 7.43 -12.33
CA VAL A 402 -32.91 7.74 -11.51
C VAL A 402 -31.81 6.72 -11.76
N ASN A 403 -30.67 7.19 -12.27
CA ASN A 403 -29.48 6.40 -12.54
C ASN A 403 -28.43 6.54 -11.42
N SER A 404 -28.28 7.74 -10.86
CA SER A 404 -27.30 8.01 -9.81
C SER A 404 -27.81 9.04 -8.81
N VAL A 405 -27.43 8.87 -7.55
CA VAL A 405 -27.78 9.75 -6.44
C VAL A 405 -26.52 10.06 -5.64
N ALA A 406 -26.40 11.30 -5.17
CA ALA A 406 -25.37 11.70 -4.22
C ALA A 406 -25.94 12.67 -3.19
N SER A 407 -25.22 12.87 -2.08
CA SER A 407 -25.57 13.85 -1.05
C SER A 407 -24.39 14.74 -0.73
N CYS A 408 -24.65 16.02 -0.49
CA CYS A 408 -23.69 16.98 0.04
C CYS A 408 -24.35 17.72 1.22
N THR A 409 -23.67 17.70 2.38
CA THR A 409 -24.10 18.25 3.69
C THR A 409 -25.40 17.71 4.28
N ASN A 410 -26.51 17.68 3.54
CA ASN A 410 -27.77 16.94 3.73
C ASN A 410 -28.73 17.18 2.54
N LEU A 411 -28.21 17.63 1.40
CA LEU A 411 -28.98 17.94 0.19
C LEU A 411 -28.64 16.93 -0.89
N TRP A 412 -29.65 16.56 -1.66
CA TRP A 412 -29.54 15.50 -2.65
C TRP A 412 -29.20 16.06 -4.04
N ALA A 413 -28.42 15.28 -4.76
CA ALA A 413 -28.29 15.36 -6.21
C ALA A 413 -28.88 14.10 -6.83
N LEU A 414 -29.79 14.28 -7.79
CA LEU A 414 -30.47 13.24 -8.55
C LEU A 414 -30.04 13.36 -10.01
N ILE A 415 -29.54 12.27 -10.58
CA ILE A 415 -29.23 12.14 -12.01
C ILE A 415 -30.22 11.15 -12.60
N MET A 416 -31.01 11.59 -13.57
CA MET A 416 -32.05 10.80 -14.22
C MET A 416 -31.82 10.76 -15.73
N ASP A 417 -31.94 9.59 -16.36
CA ASP A 417 -31.79 9.48 -17.80
C ASP A 417 -32.72 8.44 -18.44
N ALA A 418 -32.91 8.57 -19.76
CA ALA A 418 -33.73 7.68 -20.57
C ALA A 418 -32.99 6.39 -20.99
N GLY A 419 -31.68 6.28 -20.69
CA GLY A 419 -30.80 5.22 -21.17
C GLY A 419 -30.50 4.14 -20.14
N THR A 420 -31.27 4.04 -19.06
CA THR A 420 -31.07 3.07 -17.98
C THR A 420 -31.50 1.65 -18.35
N GLY A 421 -32.51 1.54 -19.22
CA GLY A 421 -33.19 0.27 -19.50
C GLY A 421 -34.13 -0.20 -18.37
N PHE A 422 -34.36 0.63 -17.36
CA PHE A 422 -35.29 0.32 -16.28
C PHE A 422 -36.75 0.44 -16.76
N THR A 423 -37.63 -0.38 -16.17
CA THR A 423 -39.07 -0.38 -16.51
C THR A 423 -39.91 0.29 -15.44
N THR A 424 -39.59 0.06 -14.17
CA THR A 424 -40.24 0.71 -13.02
C THR A 424 -39.22 0.97 -11.91
N GLN A 425 -39.48 1.99 -11.10
CA GLN A 425 -38.65 2.33 -9.93
C GLN A 425 -39.50 2.57 -8.70
N VAL A 426 -38.97 2.17 -7.55
CA VAL A 426 -39.43 2.54 -6.22
C VAL A 426 -38.27 3.17 -5.46
N TYR A 427 -38.56 4.04 -4.52
CA TYR A 427 -37.53 4.66 -3.70
C TYR A 427 -38.01 4.84 -2.26
N GLU A 428 -37.05 4.96 -1.35
CA GLU A 428 -37.31 5.29 0.04
C GLU A 428 -36.26 6.30 0.51
N LEU A 429 -36.77 7.40 1.09
CA LEU A 429 -35.97 8.30 1.92
C LEU A 429 -36.17 7.86 3.38
N SER A 430 -35.12 7.33 4.00
CA SER A 430 -35.16 6.80 5.35
C SER A 430 -34.22 7.57 6.27
N PRO A 431 -34.58 7.82 7.55
CA PRO A 431 -33.64 8.36 8.54
C PRO A 431 -32.54 7.36 8.91
N LEU A 432 -32.71 6.07 8.56
CA LEU A 432 -31.73 5.02 8.78
C LEU A 432 -30.87 4.83 7.53
N PHE A 433 -29.57 4.65 7.71
CA PHE A 433 -28.66 4.33 6.61
C PHE A 433 -28.91 2.89 6.13
N LEU A 434 -29.59 2.77 4.99
CA LEU A 434 -30.13 1.54 4.40
C LEU A 434 -31.17 0.85 5.29
N HIS A 435 -32.44 1.19 5.08
CA HIS A 435 -33.57 0.57 5.77
C HIS A 435 -33.76 -0.89 5.35
N LYS A 436 -33.35 -1.82 6.22
CA LYS A 436 -33.28 -3.25 5.90
C LYS A 436 -34.64 -3.85 5.53
N GLU A 437 -35.68 -3.58 6.31
CA GLU A 437 -37.01 -4.18 6.14
C GLU A 437 -37.63 -3.81 4.79
N TRP A 438 -37.59 -2.51 4.45
CA TRP A 438 -38.07 -2.02 3.16
C TRP A 438 -37.29 -2.63 1.98
N ILE A 439 -35.95 -2.69 2.06
CA ILE A 439 -35.13 -3.30 1.00
C ILE A 439 -35.50 -4.77 0.79
N MET A 440 -35.70 -5.53 1.88
CA MET A 440 -36.07 -6.95 1.80
C MET A 440 -37.45 -7.12 1.15
N GLU A 441 -38.43 -6.31 1.54
CA GLU A 441 -39.77 -6.30 0.93
C GLU A 441 -39.70 -6.00 -0.58
N GLN A 442 -38.85 -5.05 -1.00
CA GLN A 442 -38.71 -4.72 -2.41
C GLN A 442 -37.97 -5.81 -3.21
N TRP A 443 -37.01 -6.52 -2.60
CA TRP A 443 -36.38 -7.69 -3.24
C TRP A 443 -37.39 -8.80 -3.51
N GLU A 444 -38.32 -9.08 -2.60
CA GLU A 444 -39.42 -10.06 -2.82
C GLU A 444 -40.31 -9.67 -4.00
N LYS A 445 -40.40 -8.36 -4.28
CA LYS A 445 -41.09 -7.79 -5.44
C LYS A 445 -40.20 -7.65 -6.67
N ASN A 446 -39.04 -8.31 -6.73
CA ASN A 446 -38.09 -8.26 -7.85
C ASN A 446 -37.57 -6.87 -8.21
N TYR A 447 -37.58 -5.92 -7.26
CA TYR A 447 -36.84 -4.67 -7.42
C TYR A 447 -35.43 -4.87 -6.90
N TYR A 448 -34.42 -4.29 -7.56
CA TYR A 448 -33.02 -4.37 -7.13
C TYR A 448 -32.46 -2.98 -6.91
N ILE A 449 -31.59 -2.79 -5.90
CA ILE A 449 -30.94 -1.51 -5.65
C ILE A 449 -30.09 -1.12 -6.86
N THR A 450 -30.38 0.04 -7.44
CA THR A 450 -29.68 0.57 -8.62
C THR A 450 -28.99 1.90 -8.33
N ALA A 451 -29.49 2.68 -7.38
CA ALA A 451 -28.82 3.90 -6.92
C ALA A 451 -29.06 4.08 -5.41
N LEU A 452 -28.07 4.60 -4.71
CA LEU A 452 -28.18 4.93 -3.30
C LEU A 452 -27.20 6.03 -2.92
N ALA A 453 -27.57 6.83 -1.93
CA ALA A 453 -26.67 7.77 -1.27
C ALA A 453 -27.06 7.93 0.20
N GLY A 454 -26.09 8.25 1.04
CA GLY A 454 -26.33 8.63 2.43
C GLY A 454 -26.01 10.11 2.65
N ALA A 455 -26.72 10.73 3.59
CA ALA A 455 -26.47 12.09 4.03
C ALA A 455 -25.63 12.10 5.32
N ASN A 456 -25.16 13.28 5.74
CA ASN A 456 -24.31 13.41 6.93
C ASN A 456 -25.07 13.14 8.23
N ASN A 457 -26.38 13.43 8.26
CA ASN A 457 -27.24 13.13 9.39
C ASN A 457 -27.56 11.62 9.54
N GLY A 458 -27.03 10.77 8.65
CA GLY A 458 -27.25 9.32 8.68
C GLY A 458 -28.48 8.85 7.88
N SER A 459 -29.28 9.76 7.31
CA SER A 459 -30.36 9.39 6.41
C SER A 459 -29.84 8.82 5.09
N SER A 460 -30.68 8.08 4.37
CA SER A 460 -30.36 7.57 3.04
C SER A 460 -31.52 7.67 2.09
N LEU A 461 -31.19 7.89 0.82
CA LEU A 461 -32.10 7.71 -0.30
C LEU A 461 -31.68 6.43 -1.03
N VAL A 462 -32.55 5.44 -1.07
CA VAL A 462 -32.34 4.19 -1.81
C VAL A 462 -33.35 4.13 -2.94
N VAL A 463 -32.87 3.86 -4.15
CA VAL A 463 -33.70 3.64 -5.35
C VAL A 463 -33.51 2.21 -5.82
N MET A 464 -34.62 1.50 -6.00
CA MET A 464 -34.65 0.13 -6.50
C MET A 464 -35.46 0.06 -7.79
N SER A 465 -34.98 -0.70 -8.78
CA SER A 465 -35.55 -0.73 -10.13
C SER A 465 -35.86 -2.14 -10.61
N ARG A 466 -36.84 -2.26 -11.51
CA ARG A 466 -37.06 -3.43 -12.38
C ARG A 466 -36.50 -3.18 -13.78
N GLY A 467 -36.35 -4.24 -14.57
CA GLY A 467 -35.72 -4.19 -15.89
C GLY A 467 -34.19 -4.27 -15.83
N THR A 468 -33.62 -4.49 -14.64
CA THR A 468 -32.18 -4.76 -14.48
C THR A 468 -31.85 -6.18 -14.96
N PRO A 469 -30.62 -6.45 -15.42
CA PRO A 469 -30.18 -7.82 -15.69
C PRO A 469 -29.87 -8.62 -14.41
N TYR A 470 -29.99 -8.01 -13.23
CA TYR A 470 -29.57 -8.64 -11.98
C TYR A 470 -30.46 -9.83 -11.61
N ALA A 471 -29.85 -10.90 -11.11
CA ALA A 471 -30.56 -12.09 -10.67
C ALA A 471 -30.61 -12.21 -9.13
N GLN A 472 -29.53 -11.81 -8.46
CA GLN A 472 -29.39 -11.88 -7.00
C GLN A 472 -28.56 -10.69 -6.53
N GLN A 473 -28.92 -10.12 -5.37
CA GLN A 473 -28.21 -8.99 -4.79
C GLN A 473 -27.87 -9.24 -3.31
N SER A 474 -26.78 -8.64 -2.85
CA SER A 474 -26.35 -8.64 -1.45
C SER A 474 -25.72 -7.29 -1.15
N TYR A 475 -25.91 -6.76 0.05
CA TYR A 475 -25.24 -5.52 0.47
C TYR A 475 -24.57 -5.69 1.83
N LYS A 476 -23.60 -4.80 2.10
CA LYS A 476 -22.94 -4.70 3.40
C LYS A 476 -22.78 -3.24 3.80
N VAL A 477 -23.13 -2.94 5.05
CA VAL A 477 -22.81 -1.68 5.73
C VAL A 477 -21.64 -1.93 6.69
N SER A 478 -20.66 -1.02 6.72
CA SER A 478 -19.47 -1.16 7.58
C SER A 478 -18.83 0.19 7.88
N ASP A 479 -18.19 0.32 9.04
CA ASP A 479 -17.43 1.53 9.43
C ASP A 479 -16.09 1.69 8.68
N SER A 480 -15.68 0.67 7.92
CA SER A 480 -14.50 0.70 7.05
C SER A 480 -14.83 0.12 5.69
N PHE A 481 -14.04 0.44 4.67
CA PHE A 481 -14.28 -0.06 3.32
C PHE A 481 -14.18 -1.60 3.30
N PRO A 482 -15.26 -2.34 2.97
CA PRO A 482 -15.35 -3.77 3.28
C PRO A 482 -14.69 -4.67 2.22
N PHE A 483 -13.44 -4.39 1.83
CA PHE A 483 -12.76 -5.08 0.71
C PHE A 483 -12.67 -6.60 0.88
N LYS A 484 -12.41 -7.12 2.08
CA LYS A 484 -12.40 -8.58 2.33
C LYS A 484 -13.72 -9.25 1.97
N TRP A 485 -14.84 -8.58 2.25
CA TRP A 485 -16.17 -9.08 1.89
C TRP A 485 -16.42 -8.98 0.38
N ILE A 486 -16.00 -7.87 -0.24
CA ILE A 486 -16.07 -7.68 -1.70
C ILE A 486 -15.29 -8.79 -2.42
N ASN A 487 -14.05 -9.04 -2.01
CA ASN A 487 -13.19 -10.06 -2.60
C ASN A 487 -13.77 -11.48 -2.43
N LYS A 488 -14.39 -11.79 -1.29
CA LYS A 488 -15.15 -13.04 -1.12
C LYS A 488 -16.32 -13.12 -2.10
N LYS A 489 -17.07 -12.05 -2.26
CA LYS A 489 -18.26 -11.97 -3.14
C LYS A 489 -17.92 -12.03 -4.63
N TRP A 490 -16.79 -11.47 -5.06
CA TRP A 490 -16.28 -11.65 -6.43
C TRP A 490 -16.08 -13.13 -6.77
N LYS A 491 -15.51 -13.92 -5.86
CA LYS A 491 -15.35 -15.38 -6.03
C LYS A 491 -16.68 -16.14 -6.10
N GLU A 492 -17.74 -15.56 -5.54
CA GLU A 492 -19.12 -16.09 -5.60
C GLU A 492 -19.89 -15.61 -6.86
N GLY A 493 -19.24 -14.87 -7.77
CA GLY A 493 -19.82 -14.37 -9.02
C GLY A 493 -20.67 -13.09 -8.87
N PHE A 494 -20.59 -12.41 -7.73
CA PHE A 494 -21.20 -11.10 -7.53
C PHE A 494 -20.23 -9.99 -7.94
N PHE A 495 -20.74 -8.87 -8.45
CA PHE A 495 -19.95 -7.67 -8.73
C PHE A 495 -20.55 -6.48 -8.02
N VAL A 496 -19.73 -5.53 -7.57
CA VAL A 496 -20.20 -4.26 -7.02
C VAL A 496 -20.96 -3.50 -8.11
N THR A 497 -22.19 -3.11 -7.81
CA THR A 497 -23.07 -2.39 -8.74
C THR A 497 -23.47 -1.02 -8.22
N ALA A 498 -23.38 -0.78 -6.91
CA ALA A 498 -23.65 0.52 -6.33
C ALA A 498 -22.92 0.67 -4.99
N MET A 499 -22.55 1.91 -4.65
CA MET A 499 -21.90 2.24 -3.38
C MET A 499 -22.42 3.56 -2.85
N ALA A 500 -22.43 3.71 -1.53
CA ALA A 500 -22.70 4.98 -0.86
C ALA A 500 -21.95 5.08 0.45
N THR A 501 -21.98 6.28 1.02
CA THR A 501 -21.46 6.59 2.34
C THR A 501 -22.47 7.42 3.13
N ALA A 502 -22.42 7.31 4.45
CA ALA A 502 -23.10 8.21 5.38
C ALA A 502 -22.15 8.48 6.55
N GLY A 503 -21.58 9.68 6.61
CA GLY A 503 -20.48 10.00 7.52
C GLY A 503 -19.24 9.15 7.20
N THR A 504 -18.83 8.28 8.12
CA THR A 504 -17.70 7.34 7.95
C THR A 504 -18.13 5.95 7.48
N ARG A 505 -19.43 5.64 7.50
CA ARG A 505 -19.94 4.32 7.13
C ARG A 505 -20.01 4.17 5.63
N TRP A 506 -19.64 2.99 5.16
CA TRP A 506 -19.73 2.54 3.78
C TRP A 506 -20.92 1.62 3.61
N ALA A 507 -21.63 1.76 2.49
CA ALA A 507 -22.58 0.77 1.99
C ALA A 507 -22.11 0.30 0.61
N VAL A 508 -21.95 -1.01 0.46
CA VAL A 508 -21.55 -1.64 -0.81
C VAL A 508 -22.62 -2.64 -1.21
N VAL A 509 -23.16 -2.47 -2.41
CA VAL A 509 -24.16 -3.35 -3.01
C VAL A 509 -23.51 -4.14 -4.14
N MET A 510 -23.69 -5.46 -4.12
CA MET A 510 -23.16 -6.37 -5.14
C MET A 510 -24.26 -7.23 -5.73
N SER A 511 -24.21 -7.44 -7.04
CA SER A 511 -25.24 -8.14 -7.80
C SER A 511 -24.64 -9.22 -8.70
N ARG A 512 -25.34 -10.36 -8.85
CA ARG A 512 -25.07 -11.38 -9.87
C ARG A 512 -25.69 -10.98 -11.19
N ASN A 513 -25.08 -11.44 -12.28
CA ASN A 513 -25.46 -11.08 -13.65
C ASN A 513 -25.38 -9.57 -13.96
N ALA A 514 -24.44 -8.88 -13.33
CA ALA A 514 -24.20 -7.45 -13.52
C ALA A 514 -23.57 -7.07 -14.89
N GLY A 515 -23.26 -8.06 -15.73
CA GLY A 515 -22.68 -7.81 -17.06
C GLY A 515 -21.17 -7.53 -17.07
N PHE A 516 -20.45 -7.78 -15.97
CA PHE A 516 -18.99 -7.60 -15.88
C PHE A 516 -18.25 -8.94 -15.94
N SER A 517 -17.07 -8.94 -16.56
CA SER A 517 -16.13 -10.08 -16.55
C SER A 517 -15.12 -9.96 -15.44
N ASP A 518 -14.73 -8.73 -15.08
CA ASP A 518 -13.74 -8.47 -14.05
C ASP A 518 -13.98 -7.12 -13.36
N GLN A 519 -13.47 -6.95 -12.14
CA GLN A 519 -13.62 -5.74 -11.34
C GLN A 519 -12.48 -5.55 -10.34
N VAL A 520 -12.07 -4.29 -10.19
CA VAL A 520 -11.00 -3.86 -9.28
C VAL A 520 -11.44 -2.64 -8.46
N VAL A 521 -10.68 -2.31 -7.42
CA VAL A 521 -10.91 -1.14 -6.56
C VAL A 521 -9.68 -0.26 -6.55
N GLU A 522 -9.90 1.06 -6.68
CA GLU A 522 -8.96 2.08 -6.24
C GLU A 522 -9.50 2.75 -4.98
N LEU A 523 -8.80 2.58 -3.85
CA LEU A 523 -9.11 3.18 -2.56
C LEU A 523 -7.97 4.09 -2.13
N ASP A 524 -8.24 5.37 -1.91
CA ASP A 524 -7.20 6.34 -1.57
C ASP A 524 -7.78 7.46 -0.68
N PHE A 525 -6.90 8.15 0.06
CA PHE A 525 -7.22 9.39 0.78
C PHE A 525 -7.30 10.59 -0.16
N LEU A 526 -6.85 10.43 -1.40
CA LEU A 526 -6.90 11.40 -2.50
C LEU A 526 -7.69 10.84 -3.68
N TYR A 527 -7.81 11.65 -4.73
CA TYR A 527 -8.24 11.13 -6.01
C TYR A 527 -7.10 10.29 -6.66
N PRO A 528 -7.29 8.98 -6.89
CA PRO A 528 -6.23 8.07 -7.34
C PRO A 528 -6.01 8.14 -8.86
N SER A 529 -5.57 9.31 -9.36
CA SER A 529 -5.41 9.55 -10.80
C SER A 529 -4.46 8.54 -11.47
N GLU A 530 -3.29 8.26 -10.88
CA GLU A 530 -2.34 7.28 -11.43
C GLU A 530 -2.99 5.90 -11.59
N GLY A 531 -3.70 5.42 -10.56
CA GLY A 531 -4.38 4.13 -10.59
C GLY A 531 -5.48 4.10 -11.65
N ILE A 532 -6.36 5.11 -11.67
CA ILE A 532 -7.46 5.20 -12.64
C ILE A 532 -6.95 5.17 -14.08
N HIS A 533 -5.92 5.95 -14.42
CA HIS A 533 -5.37 5.96 -15.79
C HIS A 533 -4.78 4.61 -16.19
N ARG A 534 -3.99 3.97 -15.33
CA ARG A 534 -3.44 2.63 -15.61
C ARG A 534 -4.54 1.60 -15.82
N ARG A 535 -5.61 1.64 -15.01
CA ARG A 535 -6.77 0.76 -15.17
C ARG A 535 -7.54 1.05 -16.46
N TRP A 536 -7.65 2.31 -16.89
CA TRP A 536 -8.25 2.67 -18.17
C TRP A 536 -7.47 2.10 -19.36
N ASP A 537 -6.14 2.16 -19.32
CA ASP A 537 -5.25 1.58 -20.33
C ASP A 537 -5.40 0.05 -20.40
N SER A 538 -5.70 -0.60 -19.28
CA SER A 538 -6.03 -2.04 -19.20
C SER A 538 -7.51 -2.37 -19.49
N GLY A 539 -8.31 -1.41 -19.99
CA GLY A 539 -9.70 -1.64 -20.42
C GLY A 539 -10.76 -1.59 -19.32
N TYR A 540 -10.40 -1.32 -18.06
CA TYR A 540 -11.39 -1.10 -17.01
C TYR A 540 -12.05 0.26 -17.16
N ARG A 541 -13.29 0.42 -16.66
CA ARG A 541 -13.97 1.72 -16.56
C ARG A 541 -14.63 1.86 -15.20
N ILE A 542 -14.67 3.07 -14.65
CA ILE A 542 -15.33 3.37 -13.38
C ILE A 542 -16.83 3.07 -13.52
N THR A 543 -17.35 2.23 -12.61
CA THR A 543 -18.76 1.80 -12.60
C THR A 543 -19.47 2.14 -11.29
N ALA A 544 -18.75 2.34 -10.20
CA ALA A 544 -19.31 2.88 -8.96
C ALA A 544 -18.28 3.74 -8.23
N THR A 545 -18.76 4.81 -7.60
CA THR A 545 -17.93 5.72 -6.80
C THR A 545 -18.63 6.07 -5.50
N ALA A 546 -17.89 6.11 -4.40
CA ALA A 546 -18.36 6.63 -3.13
C ALA A 546 -17.18 7.20 -2.35
N ALA A 547 -17.44 8.18 -1.49
CA ALA A 547 -16.37 8.83 -0.73
C ALA A 547 -16.86 9.22 0.66
N THR A 548 -15.99 9.03 1.65
CA THR A 548 -16.14 9.62 2.99
C THR A 548 -15.36 10.94 3.05
N TRP A 549 -15.32 11.53 4.24
CA TRP A 549 -14.45 12.66 4.56
C TRP A 549 -12.96 12.33 4.52
N ASP A 550 -12.63 11.03 4.55
CA ASP A 550 -11.25 10.55 4.66
C ASP A 550 -10.76 9.83 3.39
N GLN A 551 -11.61 9.04 2.73
CA GLN A 551 -11.21 8.23 1.59
C GLN A 551 -12.25 8.27 0.46
N ALA A 552 -11.77 8.17 -0.77
CA ALA A 552 -12.58 7.90 -1.95
C ALA A 552 -12.33 6.48 -2.45
N ALA A 553 -13.40 5.80 -2.83
CA ALA A 553 -13.37 4.47 -3.43
C ALA A 553 -13.96 4.53 -4.84
N PHE A 554 -13.20 3.99 -5.79
CA PHE A 554 -13.60 3.81 -7.17
C PHE A 554 -13.59 2.33 -7.48
N VAL A 555 -14.72 1.83 -7.93
CA VAL A 555 -14.83 0.50 -8.48
C VAL A 555 -14.73 0.62 -10.00
N LEU A 556 -13.82 -0.14 -10.60
CA LEU A 556 -13.64 -0.17 -12.04
C LEU A 556 -13.90 -1.58 -12.57
N SER A 557 -14.61 -1.70 -13.68
CA SER A 557 -15.06 -2.98 -14.22
C SER A 557 -14.74 -3.12 -15.70
N ILE A 558 -14.52 -4.36 -16.15
CA ILE A 558 -14.51 -4.73 -17.56
C ILE A 558 -15.88 -5.31 -17.91
N PRO A 559 -16.62 -4.73 -18.87
CA PRO A 559 -17.90 -5.28 -19.31
C PRO A 559 -17.72 -6.56 -20.15
N LYS A 560 -18.60 -7.56 -19.96
CA LYS A 560 -18.61 -8.80 -20.76
C LYS A 560 -18.87 -8.55 -22.24
N ARG A 561 -19.57 -7.47 -22.57
CA ARG A 561 -19.84 -7.02 -23.93
C ARG A 561 -19.15 -5.69 -24.12
N LYS A 562 -18.23 -5.63 -25.10
CA LYS A 562 -17.50 -4.41 -25.41
C LYS A 562 -18.49 -3.31 -25.85
N PRO A 563 -18.54 -2.17 -25.15
CA PRO A 563 -19.43 -1.09 -25.55
C PRO A 563 -18.93 -0.47 -26.88
N PRO A 564 -19.83 0.11 -27.68
CA PRO A 564 -19.46 0.71 -28.96
C PRO A 564 -18.54 1.94 -28.81
N ASP A 565 -18.59 2.62 -27.66
CA ASP A 565 -17.71 3.73 -27.29
C ASP A 565 -17.20 3.50 -25.86
N GLU A 566 -15.89 3.62 -25.67
CA GLU A 566 -15.21 3.40 -24.38
C GLU A 566 -14.76 4.70 -23.72
N THR A 567 -15.14 5.86 -24.26
CA THR A 567 -14.72 7.16 -23.73
C THR A 567 -15.36 7.39 -22.36
N GLN A 568 -14.51 7.59 -21.36
CA GLN A 568 -14.90 7.95 -20.00
C GLN A 568 -14.04 9.11 -19.53
N GLU A 569 -14.68 10.06 -18.86
CA GLU A 569 -14.00 11.20 -18.27
C GLU A 569 -14.42 11.39 -16.82
N THR A 570 -13.53 11.99 -16.03
CA THR A 570 -13.81 12.33 -14.64
C THR A 570 -13.55 13.80 -14.39
N LEU A 571 -14.42 14.44 -13.61
CA LEU A 571 -14.28 15.84 -13.25
C LEU A 571 -14.46 16.02 -11.74
N ARG A 572 -13.57 16.83 -11.14
CA ARG A 572 -13.61 17.23 -9.73
C ARG A 572 -13.92 18.71 -9.62
N THR A 573 -14.98 19.08 -8.90
CA THR A 573 -15.39 20.48 -8.73
C THR A 573 -15.85 20.77 -7.30
N SER A 574 -15.51 21.95 -6.77
CA SER A 574 -15.94 22.35 -5.42
C SER A 574 -17.45 22.61 -5.34
N ALA A 575 -18.07 23.05 -6.44
CA ALA A 575 -19.52 23.17 -6.58
C ALA A 575 -20.07 22.09 -7.52
N PHE A 576 -21.39 21.86 -7.50
CA PHE A 576 -22.02 20.95 -8.44
C PHE A 576 -21.73 21.38 -9.90
N PRO A 577 -21.33 20.46 -10.81
CA PRO A 577 -20.74 20.82 -12.10
C PRO A 577 -21.76 21.24 -13.19
N SER A 578 -22.73 22.10 -12.88
CA SER A 578 -23.87 22.41 -13.75
C SER A 578 -23.48 22.91 -15.16
N GLN A 579 -22.50 23.81 -15.27
CA GLN A 579 -22.03 24.31 -16.57
C GLN A 579 -21.34 23.20 -17.38
N HIS A 580 -20.44 22.46 -16.72
CA HIS A 580 -19.71 21.36 -17.35
C HIS A 580 -20.66 20.27 -17.86
N VAL A 581 -21.73 19.94 -17.13
CA VAL A 581 -22.72 18.95 -17.57
C VAL A 581 -23.30 19.32 -18.94
N LYS A 582 -23.62 20.60 -19.18
CA LYS A 582 -24.15 21.05 -20.47
C LYS A 582 -23.10 20.91 -21.58
N ASP A 583 -21.86 21.29 -21.30
CA ASP A 583 -20.74 21.15 -22.25
C ASP A 583 -20.45 19.68 -22.60
N LYS A 584 -20.63 18.77 -21.63
CA LYS A 584 -20.47 17.32 -21.80
C LYS A 584 -21.61 16.72 -22.63
N TRP A 585 -22.86 17.14 -22.39
CA TRP A 585 -24.00 16.71 -23.21
C TRP A 585 -23.82 17.06 -24.69
N ALA A 586 -23.25 18.23 -25.01
CA ALA A 586 -22.93 18.60 -26.39
C ALA A 586 -21.93 17.66 -27.08
N LYS A 587 -21.19 16.85 -26.31
CA LYS A 587 -20.23 15.83 -26.77
C LYS A 587 -20.75 14.40 -26.58
N ASN A 588 -22.04 14.23 -26.29
CA ASN A 588 -22.66 12.93 -25.95
C ASN A 588 -22.03 12.23 -24.73
N LEU A 589 -21.45 13.01 -23.80
CA LEU A 589 -20.93 12.55 -22.53
C LEU A 589 -21.97 12.81 -21.43
N TYR A 590 -22.38 11.75 -20.74
CA TYR A 590 -23.46 11.79 -19.74
C TYR A 590 -22.97 11.31 -18.39
N ILE A 591 -23.48 11.90 -17.30
CA ILE A 591 -23.10 11.48 -15.95
C ILE A 591 -23.53 10.03 -15.75
N SER A 592 -22.57 9.15 -15.46
CA SER A 592 -22.79 7.73 -15.17
C SER A 592 -22.72 7.43 -13.67
N SER A 593 -21.90 8.18 -12.94
CA SER A 593 -21.77 8.10 -11.48
C SER A 593 -21.40 9.46 -10.92
N ILE A 594 -21.89 9.76 -9.72
CA ILE A 594 -21.54 10.98 -9.00
C ILE A 594 -21.45 10.70 -7.50
N CYS A 595 -20.47 11.30 -6.84
CA CYS A 595 -20.40 11.34 -5.38
C CYS A 595 -19.79 12.66 -4.90
N TYR A 596 -19.86 12.90 -3.59
CA TYR A 596 -19.25 14.05 -2.95
C TYR A 596 -18.40 13.57 -1.78
N GLY A 597 -17.15 14.02 -1.71
CA GLY A 597 -16.24 13.63 -0.64
C GLY A 597 -14.82 14.11 -0.89
N ARG A 598 -13.86 13.53 -0.17
CA ARG A 598 -12.46 13.97 -0.21
C ARG A 598 -11.79 13.65 -1.55
N THR A 599 -11.07 14.61 -2.13
CA THR A 599 -10.52 14.48 -3.51
C THR A 599 -9.15 15.12 -3.75
N VAL A 600 -8.58 15.86 -2.79
CA VAL A 600 -7.49 16.79 -3.10
C VAL A 600 -6.18 16.07 -3.42
N SER A 601 -5.50 16.55 -4.47
CA SER A 601 -4.12 16.24 -4.86
C SER A 601 -3.15 17.30 -4.38
#